data_AF-A0A075G1M4-F1
#
_entry.id   AF-A0A075G1M4-F1
#
_cell.length_a   1.000
_cell.length_b   1.000
_cell.length_c   1.000
_cell.angle_alpha   90.00
_cell.angle_beta   90.00
_cell.angle_gamma   90.00
#
_symmetry.space_group_name_H-M   'P 1'
#
loop_
_entity.id
_entity.type
_entity.pdbx_description
1 polymer ?
#
loop_
_entity_poly.entity_id
_entity_poly.type
_entity_poly.pdbx_seq_one_letter_code
_entity_poly.pdbx_strand_id
1 'polypeptide(L)'
;MSESIEKADETSPDTPDAEIIDNSLEDAIALYRKVREGKNKELTEKEIANIEKECEIIRNRQVITKDSQHKPVEITNKDGSIVTGPPTLTRFEKARIMGARALQLSLGAPIFIEIPKNATTSLEIAMEELKQRVIPIVIKRTLPNGDYQNIPIDQFA
;
A
#
# COMPACT_ATOMS: atom_id res chain seq x y z
N MET A 1 -39.65 -9.89 2.73
CA MET A 1 -39.23 -11.30 2.56
C MET A 1 -38.31 -11.31 1.36
N SER A 2 -37.03 -11.05 1.62
CA SER A 2 -35.92 -12.02 1.55
C SER A 2 -35.36 -12.11 0.13
N GLU A 3 -34.41 -11.21 -0.14
CA GLU A 3 -33.53 -11.18 -1.30
C GLU A 3 -32.67 -12.44 -1.37
N SER A 4 -32.53 -12.95 -2.58
CA SER A 4 -31.60 -14.00 -2.97
C SER A 4 -30.16 -13.52 -2.74
N ILE A 5 -29.42 -14.21 -1.87
CA ILE A 5 -27.96 -14.11 -1.79
C ILE A 5 -27.41 -15.34 -2.52
N GLU A 6 -26.80 -15.06 -3.67
CA GLU A 6 -25.96 -15.98 -4.43
C GLU A 6 -24.82 -16.48 -3.56
N LYS A 7 -24.63 -17.80 -3.60
CA LYS A 7 -23.63 -18.54 -2.86
C LYS A 7 -22.26 -18.29 -3.54
N ALA A 8 -21.39 -17.59 -2.84
CA ALA A 8 -20.04 -17.27 -3.29
C ALA A 8 -19.18 -18.53 -3.45
N ASP A 9 -18.72 -18.71 -4.69
CA ASP A 9 -17.43 -19.21 -5.16
C ASP A 9 -16.53 -19.93 -4.12
N GLU A 10 -16.68 -21.24 -4.01
CA GLU A 10 -15.63 -22.13 -3.50
C GLU A 10 -14.65 -22.42 -4.65
N THR A 11 -13.57 -21.64 -4.74
CA THR A 11 -12.41 -22.01 -5.56
C THR A 11 -11.47 -22.86 -4.72
N SER A 12 -11.59 -24.18 -4.90
CA SER A 12 -10.60 -25.18 -4.50
C SER A 12 -9.27 -24.93 -5.21
N PRO A 13 -8.11 -24.92 -4.51
CA PRO A 13 -6.82 -25.03 -5.16
C PRO A 13 -6.57 -26.51 -5.42
N ASP A 14 -6.32 -26.90 -6.67
CA ASP A 14 -5.49 -28.05 -7.07
C ASP A 14 -5.87 -28.48 -8.50
N THR A 15 -5.26 -27.82 -9.48
CA THR A 15 -4.88 -28.46 -10.74
C THR A 15 -3.38 -28.26 -10.93
N PRO A 16 -2.59 -29.33 -11.13
CA PRO A 16 -1.16 -29.20 -11.35
C PRO A 16 -0.96 -28.65 -12.75
N ASP A 17 -0.76 -27.34 -12.85
CA ASP A 17 -0.38 -26.70 -14.10
C ASP A 17 0.92 -27.33 -14.59
N ALA A 18 0.89 -27.77 -15.84
CA ALA A 18 1.96 -28.43 -16.56
C ALA A 18 3.32 -27.80 -16.25
N GLU A 19 4.32 -28.64 -16.01
CA GLU A 19 5.72 -28.24 -15.79
C GLU A 19 6.19 -27.27 -16.90
N ILE A 20 6.10 -25.98 -16.64
CA ILE A 20 6.81 -24.97 -17.39
C ILE A 20 8.28 -25.21 -17.05
N ILE A 21 9.02 -25.80 -17.99
CA ILE A 21 10.48 -25.91 -17.89
C ILE A 21 11.03 -24.47 -17.95
N ASP A 22 11.24 -23.87 -16.78
CA ASP A 22 11.73 -22.49 -16.62
C ASP A 22 13.21 -22.40 -17.02
N ASN A 23 13.48 -22.26 -18.31
CA ASN A 23 14.84 -22.09 -18.86
C ASN A 23 15.45 -20.70 -18.55
N SER A 24 14.76 -19.85 -17.77
CA SER A 24 15.17 -18.48 -17.42
C SER A 24 16.60 -18.39 -16.88
N LEU A 25 17.02 -19.38 -16.07
CA LEU A 25 18.36 -19.42 -15.50
C LEU A 25 19.45 -19.71 -16.55
N GLU A 26 19.21 -20.64 -17.48
CA GLU A 26 20.17 -20.96 -18.53
C GLU A 26 20.24 -19.85 -19.59
N ASP A 27 19.10 -19.22 -19.90
CA ASP A 27 19.03 -18.04 -20.76
C ASP A 27 19.82 -16.86 -20.16
N ALA A 28 19.72 -16.65 -18.85
CA ALA A 28 20.49 -15.62 -18.14
C ALA A 28 22.01 -15.89 -18.19
N ILE A 29 22.43 -17.16 -18.05
CA ILE A 29 23.84 -17.56 -18.12
C ILE A 29 24.39 -17.41 -19.54
N ALA A 30 23.62 -17.82 -20.54
CA ALA A 30 24.00 -17.66 -21.95
C ALA A 30 24.15 -16.17 -22.32
N LEU A 31 23.26 -15.31 -21.82
CA LEU A 31 23.34 -13.86 -22.00
C LEU A 31 24.58 -13.29 -21.30
N TYR A 32 24.88 -13.75 -20.08
CA TYR A 32 26.07 -13.34 -19.32
C TYR A 32 27.38 -13.65 -20.07
N ARG A 33 27.50 -14.89 -20.58
CA ARG A 33 28.64 -15.32 -21.41
C ARG A 33 28.79 -14.44 -22.65
N LYS A 34 27.70 -14.23 -23.38
CA LYS A 34 27.66 -13.42 -24.60
C LYS A 34 28.05 -11.96 -24.39
N VAL A 35 27.67 -11.36 -23.25
CA VAL A 35 28.05 -9.99 -22.89
C VAL A 35 29.54 -9.89 -22.58
N ARG A 36 30.11 -10.90 -21.92
CA ARG A 36 31.50 -10.90 -21.44
C ARG A 36 32.52 -11.32 -22.50
N GLU A 37 32.08 -12.10 -23.48
CA GLU A 37 32.85 -12.48 -24.68
C GLU A 37 32.93 -11.36 -25.73
N GLY A 38 32.12 -10.31 -25.62
CA GLY A 38 32.35 -9.01 -26.26
C GLY A 38 32.77 -9.04 -27.73
N LYS A 39 31.95 -9.62 -28.62
CA LYS A 39 31.99 -9.57 -30.10
C LYS A 39 33.31 -9.74 -30.90
N ASN A 40 34.54 -9.59 -30.40
CA ASN A 40 35.82 -9.80 -31.12
C ASN A 40 37.06 -9.57 -30.22
N LYS A 41 37.29 -10.42 -29.21
CA LYS A 41 38.61 -10.50 -28.54
C LYS A 41 38.89 -11.95 -28.19
N GLU A 42 40.01 -12.51 -28.67
CA GLU A 42 40.46 -13.84 -28.25
C GLU A 42 40.76 -13.77 -26.74
N LEU A 43 39.88 -14.38 -25.94
CA LEU A 43 40.02 -14.41 -24.49
C LEU A 43 41.14 -15.38 -24.11
N THR A 44 41.96 -14.96 -23.16
CA THR A 44 42.99 -15.81 -22.58
C THR A 44 42.34 -16.96 -21.79
N GLU A 45 42.97 -18.14 -21.71
CA GLU A 45 42.42 -19.29 -20.94
C GLU A 45 42.04 -18.93 -19.49
N LYS A 46 42.76 -17.98 -18.89
CA LYS A 46 42.49 -17.45 -17.55
C LYS A 46 41.18 -16.65 -17.47
N GLU A 47 40.85 -15.92 -18.53
CA GLU A 47 39.63 -15.11 -18.60
C GLU A 47 38.40 -16.01 -18.80
N ILE A 48 38.53 -17.05 -19.63
CA ILE A 48 37.50 -18.08 -19.82
C ILE A 48 37.21 -18.80 -18.50
N ALA A 49 38.26 -19.21 -17.77
CA ALA A 49 38.11 -19.86 -16.46
C ALA A 49 37.45 -18.96 -15.41
N ASN A 50 37.64 -17.64 -15.48
CA ASN A 50 36.98 -16.69 -14.57
C ASN A 50 35.50 -16.50 -14.95
N ILE A 51 35.17 -16.48 -16.24
CA ILE A 51 33.79 -16.41 -16.72
C ILE A 51 33.01 -17.65 -16.30
N GLU A 52 33.61 -18.83 -16.41
CA GLU A 52 32.98 -20.09 -16.02
C GLU A 52 32.69 -20.16 -14.52
N LYS A 53 33.67 -19.79 -13.67
CA LYS A 53 33.46 -19.68 -12.22
C LYS A 53 32.31 -18.74 -11.85
N GLU A 54 32.17 -17.63 -12.55
CA GLU A 54 31.08 -16.70 -12.28
C GLU A 54 29.72 -17.21 -12.79
N CYS A 55 29.70 -17.97 -13.88
CA CYS A 55 28.49 -18.68 -14.31
C CYS A 55 28.07 -19.73 -13.28
N GLU A 56 29.01 -20.47 -12.69
CA GLU A 56 28.73 -21.43 -11.61
C GLU A 56 28.20 -20.73 -10.36
N ILE A 57 28.76 -19.57 -10.00
CA ILE A 57 28.22 -18.74 -8.92
C ILE A 57 26.77 -18.36 -9.22
N ILE A 58 26.46 -17.92 -10.45
CA ILE A 58 25.09 -17.56 -10.86
C ILE A 58 24.14 -18.77 -10.75
N ARG A 59 24.55 -19.96 -11.21
CA ARG A 59 23.77 -21.20 -11.08
C ARG A 59 23.45 -21.55 -9.63
N ASN A 60 24.43 -21.33 -8.74
CA ASN A 60 24.32 -21.70 -7.33
C ASN A 60 23.67 -20.61 -6.46
N ARG A 61 23.31 -19.45 -7.03
CA ARG A 61 22.57 -18.43 -6.27
C ARG A 61 21.17 -18.95 -5.95
N GLN A 62 20.79 -18.81 -4.69
CA GLN A 62 19.42 -19.09 -4.27
C GLN A 62 18.49 -18.02 -4.85
N VAL A 63 17.61 -18.43 -5.77
CA VAL A 63 16.55 -17.56 -6.28
C VAL A 63 15.44 -17.53 -5.24
N ILE A 64 15.13 -16.35 -4.72
CA ILE A 64 13.99 -16.14 -3.83
C ILE A 64 12.74 -16.13 -4.72
N THR A 65 12.04 -17.26 -4.79
CA THR A 65 10.82 -17.44 -5.61
C THR A 65 9.55 -16.97 -4.92
N LYS A 66 9.59 -16.78 -3.60
CA LYS A 66 8.45 -16.29 -2.83
C LYS A 66 8.69 -14.83 -2.49
N ASP A 67 7.89 -13.95 -3.09
CA ASP A 67 7.72 -12.60 -2.56
C ASP A 67 7.29 -12.72 -1.10
N SER A 68 8.10 -12.19 -0.19
CA SER A 68 7.75 -12.13 1.22
C SER A 68 6.47 -11.30 1.35
N GLN A 69 5.36 -11.96 1.68
CA GLN A 69 4.07 -11.29 1.86
C GLN A 69 4.21 -10.25 2.98
N HIS A 70 4.12 -8.98 2.61
CA HIS A 70 4.15 -7.89 3.56
C HIS A 70 2.88 -7.91 4.43
N LYS A 71 3.06 -7.90 5.74
CA LYS A 71 1.93 -7.77 6.67
C LYS A 71 1.78 -6.29 7.04
N PRO A 72 0.59 -5.68 6.87
CA PRO A 72 0.34 -4.30 7.28
C PRO A 72 0.77 -4.00 8.71
N VAL A 73 1.63 -3.00 8.90
CA VAL A 73 2.07 -2.51 10.21
C VAL A 73 1.59 -1.08 10.42
N GLU A 74 1.27 -0.74 11.67
CA GLU A 74 0.96 0.63 12.07
C GLU A 74 2.26 1.44 12.23
N ILE A 75 2.37 2.54 11.49
CA ILE A 75 3.48 3.48 11.56
C ILE A 75 3.23 4.42 12.73
N THR A 76 3.91 4.18 13.86
CA THR A 76 3.87 5.06 15.04
C THR A 76 5.14 5.90 15.11
N ASN A 77 5.01 7.23 15.12
CA ASN A 77 6.13 8.13 15.38
C ASN A 77 6.05 8.64 16.81
N LYS A 78 7.18 8.63 17.51
CA LYS A 78 7.29 9.13 18.90
C LYS A 78 7.02 10.64 18.99
N ASP A 79 7.24 11.35 17.90
CA ASP A 79 7.14 12.81 17.84
C ASP A 79 5.75 13.33 17.38
N GLY A 80 4.78 12.43 17.17
CA GLY A 80 3.43 12.79 16.71
C GLY A 80 3.39 13.37 15.30
N SER A 81 4.45 13.21 14.51
CA SER A 81 4.55 13.74 13.16
C SER A 81 3.79 12.87 12.15
N ILE A 82 3.10 13.56 11.23
CA ILE A 82 2.45 12.96 10.07
C ILE A 82 3.55 12.54 9.09
N VAL A 83 3.73 11.23 8.90
CA VAL A 83 4.72 10.66 7.97
C VAL A 83 4.04 10.20 6.68
N THR A 84 2.81 9.73 6.78
CA THR A 84 2.04 9.30 5.61
C THR A 84 1.31 10.50 4.99
N GLY A 85 1.85 11.02 3.88
CA GLY A 85 1.22 12.08 3.08
C GLY A 85 1.48 13.50 3.60
N PRO A 86 0.74 14.52 3.10
CA PRO A 86 0.95 15.92 3.49
C PRO A 86 0.50 16.20 4.93
N PRO A 87 1.11 17.16 5.64
CA PRO A 87 0.78 17.48 7.04
C PRO A 87 -0.59 18.18 7.22
N THR A 88 -1.27 18.51 6.12
CA THR A 88 -2.59 19.14 6.11
C THR A 88 -3.68 18.14 5.71
N LEU A 89 -4.92 18.46 6.09
CA LEU A 89 -6.10 17.73 5.63
C LEU A 89 -6.28 17.88 4.12
N THR A 90 -6.35 16.76 3.42
CA THR A 90 -6.67 16.77 1.99
C THR A 90 -8.12 17.18 1.76
N ARG A 91 -8.42 17.69 0.56
CA ARG A 91 -9.81 18.04 0.17
C ARG A 91 -10.77 16.86 0.30
N PHE A 92 -10.29 15.64 0.07
CA PHE A 92 -11.08 14.41 0.13
C PHE A 92 -11.37 14.00 1.56
N GLU A 93 -10.36 14.06 2.44
CA GLU A 93 -10.53 13.82 3.88
C GLU A 93 -11.52 14.83 4.47
N LYS A 94 -11.33 16.12 4.16
CA LYS A 94 -12.24 17.19 4.61
C LYS A 94 -13.68 16.90 4.18
N ALA A 95 -13.89 16.60 2.90
CA ALA A 95 -15.22 16.28 2.37
C ALA A 95 -15.83 15.03 3.04
N ARG A 96 -15.03 13.97 3.24
CA ARG A 96 -15.47 12.73 3.86
C ARG A 96 -15.88 12.93 5.31
N ILE A 97 -15.10 13.70 6.07
CA ILE A 97 -15.37 14.03 7.48
C ILE A 97 -16.67 14.83 7.59
N MET A 98 -16.82 15.90 6.81
CA MET A 98 -18.02 16.73 6.84
C MET A 98 -19.27 15.92 6.45
N GLY A 99 -19.17 15.06 5.43
CA GLY A 99 -20.28 14.21 5.02
C GLY A 99 -20.70 13.19 6.09
N ALA A 100 -19.72 12.49 6.68
CA ALA A 100 -19.98 11.55 7.76
C ALA A 100 -20.56 12.24 8.99
N ARG A 101 -20.02 13.41 9.37
CA ARG A 101 -20.50 14.17 10.52
C ARG A 101 -21.89 14.76 10.30
N ALA A 102 -22.17 15.31 9.12
CA ALA A 102 -23.49 15.80 8.77
C ALA A 102 -24.54 14.68 8.84
N LEU A 103 -24.18 13.46 8.40
CA LEU A 103 -25.05 12.29 8.54
C LEU A 103 -25.32 11.96 10.02
N GLN A 104 -24.28 11.92 10.85
CA GLN A 104 -24.45 11.69 12.29
C GLN A 104 -25.40 12.71 12.92
N LEU A 105 -25.23 14.00 12.60
CA LEU A 105 -26.10 15.07 13.10
C LEU A 105 -27.54 14.93 12.61
N SER A 106 -27.74 14.51 11.36
CA SER A 106 -29.10 14.24 10.83
C SER A 106 -29.79 13.07 11.53
N LEU A 107 -29.02 12.13 12.09
CA LEU A 107 -29.50 11.01 12.89
C LEU A 107 -29.66 11.37 14.38
N GLY A 108 -29.53 12.65 14.75
CA GLY A 108 -29.72 13.13 16.11
C GLY A 108 -28.50 12.95 17.03
N ALA A 109 -27.30 12.75 16.47
CA ALA A 109 -26.07 12.74 17.28
C ALA A 109 -25.84 14.11 17.97
N PRO A 110 -25.21 14.12 19.16
CA PRO A 110 -24.93 15.36 19.87
C PRO A 110 -23.91 16.22 19.12
N ILE A 111 -24.16 17.53 19.16
CA ILE A 111 -23.24 18.59 18.68
C ILE A 111 -22.19 18.92 19.74
N PHE A 112 -20.97 19.25 19.31
CA PHE A 112 -19.85 19.62 20.18
C PHE A 112 -19.61 21.13 20.28
N ILE A 113 -20.29 21.93 19.46
CA ILE A 113 -20.24 23.39 19.47
C ILE A 113 -21.59 23.98 19.89
N GLU A 114 -21.57 25.23 20.34
CA GLU A 114 -22.80 26.02 20.44
C GLU A 114 -23.37 26.28 19.04
N ILE A 115 -24.68 26.08 18.86
CA ILE A 115 -25.34 26.26 17.57
C ILE A 115 -25.25 27.74 17.17
N PRO A 116 -24.49 28.10 16.12
CA PRO A 116 -24.46 29.48 15.68
C PRO A 116 -25.83 29.83 15.11
N LYS A 117 -26.31 31.06 15.37
CA LYS A 117 -27.64 31.53 14.95
C LYS A 117 -27.90 31.42 13.43
N ASN A 118 -26.84 31.26 12.64
CA ASN A 118 -26.88 31.19 11.19
C ASN A 118 -26.85 29.75 10.64
N ALA A 119 -26.58 28.73 11.46
CA ALA A 119 -26.56 27.35 10.99
C ALA A 119 -27.98 26.80 10.94
N THR A 120 -28.42 26.47 9.73
CA THR A 120 -29.76 25.94 9.46
C THR A 120 -29.69 24.47 9.06
N THR A 121 -28.54 24.00 8.56
CA THR A 121 -28.36 22.63 8.07
C THR A 121 -27.32 21.84 8.87
N SER A 122 -27.50 20.52 8.94
CA SER A 122 -26.51 19.61 9.56
C SER A 122 -25.12 19.72 8.93
N LEU A 123 -25.04 20.06 7.64
CA LEU A 123 -23.78 20.27 6.93
C LEU A 123 -23.06 21.52 7.46
N GLU A 124 -23.76 22.63 7.66
CA GLU A 124 -23.19 23.87 8.19
C GLU A 124 -22.64 23.67 9.60
N ILE A 125 -23.38 22.94 10.44
CA ILE A 125 -22.92 22.58 11.78
C ILE A 125 -21.64 21.73 11.70
N ALA A 126 -21.62 20.69 10.84
CA ALA A 126 -20.44 19.86 10.64
C ALA A 126 -19.23 20.64 10.09
N MET A 127 -19.45 21.64 9.23
CA MET A 127 -18.40 22.52 8.73
C MET A 127 -17.78 23.36 9.84
N GLU A 128 -18.61 23.91 10.72
CA GLU A 128 -18.14 24.74 11.84
C GLU A 128 -17.45 23.88 12.92
N GLU A 129 -17.96 22.69 13.23
CA GLU A 129 -17.29 21.74 14.14
C GLU A 129 -15.92 21.31 13.59
N LEU A 130 -15.81 21.05 12.28
CA LEU A 130 -14.54 20.71 11.65
C LEU A 130 -13.56 21.87 11.68
N LYS A 131 -14.05 23.11 11.50
CA LYS A 131 -13.23 24.32 11.57
C LYS A 131 -12.66 24.54 12.98
N GLN A 132 -13.42 24.22 14.01
CA GLN A 132 -12.99 24.28 15.41
C GLN A 132 -12.22 23.02 15.86
N ARG A 133 -12.11 21.99 15.00
CA ARG A 133 -11.44 20.71 15.26
C ARG A 133 -11.95 19.96 16.49
N VAL A 134 -13.22 20.13 16.83
CA VAL A 134 -13.83 19.48 18.02
C VAL A 134 -14.39 18.07 17.73
N ILE A 135 -14.34 17.62 16.47
CA ILE A 135 -14.88 16.32 16.07
C ILE A 135 -13.88 15.23 16.50
N PRO A 136 -14.26 14.29 17.39
CA PRO A 136 -13.38 13.22 17.86
C PRO A 136 -13.24 12.13 16.79
N ILE A 137 -12.38 12.36 15.79
CA ILE A 137 -12.11 11.44 14.68
C ILE A 137 -10.62 11.25 14.45
N VAL A 138 -10.28 10.05 13.98
CA VAL A 138 -8.94 9.64 13.60
C VAL A 138 -8.94 9.25 12.13
N ILE A 139 -7.98 9.76 11.38
CA ILE A 139 -7.82 9.50 9.95
C ILE A 139 -6.78 8.40 9.77
N LYS A 140 -7.19 7.30 9.16
CA LYS A 140 -6.28 6.21 8.78
C LYS A 140 -5.79 6.43 7.36
N ARG A 141 -4.50 6.75 7.19
CA ARG A 141 -3.85 6.81 5.88
C ARG A 141 -3.10 5.51 5.61
N THR A 142 -3.38 4.87 4.48
CA THR A 142 -2.77 3.60 4.08
C THR A 142 -1.81 3.80 2.91
N LEU A 143 -0.61 3.24 3.00
CA LEU A 143 0.37 3.17 1.93
C LEU A 143 0.07 2.02 0.96
N PRO A 144 0.64 2.02 -0.26
CA PRO A 144 0.43 0.94 -1.23
C PRO A 144 0.88 -0.45 -0.76
N ASN A 145 1.84 -0.50 0.17
CA ASN A 145 2.28 -1.75 0.80
C ASN A 145 1.30 -2.27 1.86
N GLY A 146 0.26 -1.49 2.22
CA GLY A 146 -0.72 -1.83 3.23
C GLY A 146 -0.42 -1.26 4.62
N ASP A 147 0.78 -0.74 4.86
CA ASP A 147 1.09 -0.05 6.12
C ASP A 147 0.18 1.17 6.29
N TYR A 148 -0.07 1.54 7.54
CA TYR A 148 -0.99 2.63 7.82
C TYR A 148 -0.57 3.48 9.00
N GLN A 149 -1.03 4.73 8.99
CA GLN A 149 -0.87 5.65 10.10
C GLN A 149 -2.24 6.15 10.55
N ASN A 150 -2.50 6.07 11.85
CA ASN A 150 -3.67 6.66 12.50
C ASN A 150 -3.32 8.07 12.97
N ILE A 151 -3.98 9.08 12.39
CA ILE A 151 -3.68 10.49 12.64
C ILE A 151 -4.92 11.17 13.25
N PRO A 152 -4.88 11.54 14.54
CA PRO A 152 -5.90 12.39 15.16
C PRO A 152 -6.05 13.73 14.46
N ILE A 153 -7.28 14.26 14.42
CA ILE A 153 -7.56 15.53 13.75
C ILE A 153 -6.75 16.71 14.31
N ASP A 154 -6.41 16.66 15.60
CA ASP A 154 -5.66 17.69 16.32
C ASP A 154 -4.22 17.85 15.82
N GLN A 155 -3.66 16.82 15.18
CA GLN A 155 -2.28 16.82 14.70
C GLN A 155 -2.12 17.52 13.35
N PHE A 156 -3.21 17.80 12.63
CA PHE A 156 -3.13 18.47 11.34
C PHE A 156 -2.88 19.98 11.50
N ALA A 157 -2.06 20.55 10.62
CA ALA A 157 -1.77 21.99 10.57
C ALA A 157 -2.99 22.80 10.09
#